data_AF-A0A0H5CR21-F1
#
_entry.id   AF-A0A0H5CR21-F1
#
_cell.length_a   1.000
_cell.length_b   1.000
_cell.length_c   1.000
_cell.angle_alpha   90.00
_cell.angle_beta   90.00
_cell.angle_gamma   90.00
#
_symmetry.space_group_name_H-M   'P 1'
#
loop_
_entity.id
_entity.type
_entity.pdbx_description
1 polymer ?
#
loop_
_entity_poly.entity_id
_entity_poly.type
_entity_poly.pdbx_seq_one_letter_code
_entity_poly.pdbx_strand_id
1 'polypeptide(L)'
;MSSVEELAASLNAVIEQTQSMREQVTVAADRLEQAQTLFGRATFGSRNPQTRDAFGALRAARDAAGHAHALLVGAEKYLAVHIGQIGGSTGEEGSVAAASRGPDSAGLSEREWRLGYDPAVQRFRPGESQTARRIEDKRRTALVRSPDETGPDWIGPDGRTYDAVGNFPGEFLDRQWKKFTERIVDHMDKSYYVPVDVSQFSPEQVKRVQEFIGPLGPRVFIVGM
;
A
#
# COMPACT_ATOMS: atom_id res chain seq x y z
N MET A 1 -19.80 21.68 -26.58
CA MET A 1 -19.43 20.44 -25.90
C MET A 1 -19.92 20.54 -24.47
N SER A 2 -20.41 19.45 -23.88
CA SER A 2 -20.90 19.52 -22.50
C SER A 2 -19.72 19.60 -21.53
N SER A 3 -19.90 20.24 -20.37
CA SER A 3 -18.87 20.31 -19.31
C SER A 3 -18.35 18.93 -18.87
N VAL A 4 -19.09 17.86 -19.14
CA VAL A 4 -18.72 16.47 -18.84
C VAL A 4 -17.74 15.92 -19.86
N GLU A 5 -17.89 16.26 -21.14
CA GLU A 5 -16.99 15.82 -22.22
C GLU A 5 -15.61 16.47 -22.08
N GLU A 6 -15.56 17.75 -21.72
CA GLU A 6 -14.32 18.48 -21.46
C GLU A 6 -13.57 17.94 -20.24
N LEU A 7 -14.32 17.55 -19.19
CA LEU A 7 -13.76 16.91 -18.00
C LEU A 7 -13.20 15.51 -18.34
N ALA A 8 -13.94 14.70 -19.09
CA ALA A 8 -13.49 13.37 -19.52
C ALA A 8 -12.22 13.46 -20.40
N ALA A 9 -12.18 14.39 -21.35
CA ALA A 9 -11.00 14.63 -22.17
C ALA A 9 -9.78 15.08 -21.33
N SER A 10 -9.99 15.97 -20.36
CA SER A 10 -8.93 16.43 -19.46
C SER A 10 -8.38 15.29 -18.60
N LEU A 11 -9.25 14.41 -18.09
CA LEU A 11 -8.83 13.26 -17.28
C LEU A 11 -8.09 12.20 -18.12
N ASN A 12 -8.49 11.98 -19.37
CA ASN A 12 -7.75 11.09 -20.28
C ASN A 12 -6.34 11.61 -20.56
N ALA A 13 -6.16 12.92 -20.78
CA ALA A 13 -4.85 13.52 -20.95
C ALA A 13 -3.95 13.33 -19.71
N VAL A 14 -4.52 13.42 -18.51
CA VAL A 14 -3.78 13.11 -17.27
C VAL A 14 -3.38 11.64 -17.21
N ILE A 15 -4.24 10.71 -17.61
CA ILE A 15 -3.89 9.27 -17.68
C ILE A 15 -2.72 9.04 -18.63
N GLU A 16 -2.77 9.60 -19.85
CA GLU A 16 -1.69 9.46 -20.82
C GLU A 16 -0.37 10.04 -20.30
N GLN A 17 -0.42 11.21 -19.66
CA GLN A 17 0.75 11.81 -19.02
C GLN A 17 1.31 10.92 -17.91
N THR A 18 0.44 10.32 -17.10
CA THR A 18 0.82 9.43 -15.99
C THR A 18 1.46 8.15 -16.53
N GLN A 19 0.92 7.58 -17.61
CA GLN A 19 1.49 6.41 -18.30
C GLN A 19 2.86 6.71 -18.89
N SER A 20 3.02 7.87 -19.55
CA SER A 20 4.31 8.30 -20.07
C SER A 20 5.34 8.48 -18.94
N MET A 21 4.95 9.10 -17.82
CA MET A 21 5.81 9.20 -16.63
C MET A 21 6.17 7.83 -16.08
N ARG A 22 5.23 6.88 -16.04
CA ARG A 22 5.46 5.52 -15.54
C ARG A 22 6.51 4.81 -16.38
N GLU A 23 6.41 4.88 -17.71
CA GLU A 23 7.41 4.33 -18.62
C GLU A 23 8.79 4.94 -18.40
N GLN A 24 8.87 6.27 -18.25
CA GLN A 24 10.13 6.95 -17.97
C GLN A 24 10.75 6.50 -16.63
N VAL A 25 9.93 6.33 -15.60
CA VAL A 25 10.37 5.84 -14.29
C VAL A 25 10.83 4.38 -14.37
N THR A 26 10.15 3.51 -15.12
CA THR A 26 10.58 2.13 -15.35
C THR A 26 11.95 2.09 -16.03
N VAL A 27 12.13 2.86 -17.11
CA VAL A 27 13.43 2.94 -17.81
C VAL A 27 14.53 3.47 -16.88
N ALA A 28 14.22 4.44 -16.00
CA ALA A 28 15.16 4.94 -15.01
C ALA A 28 15.53 3.88 -13.97
N ALA A 29 14.55 3.11 -13.48
CA ALA A 29 14.77 2.01 -12.54
C ALA A 29 15.68 0.92 -13.14
N ASP A 30 15.43 0.52 -14.39
CA ASP A 30 16.26 -0.46 -15.11
C ASP A 30 17.71 0.02 -15.26
N ARG A 31 17.90 1.30 -15.61
CA ARG A 31 19.23 1.91 -15.73
C ARG A 31 19.95 1.95 -14.38
N LEU A 32 19.24 2.23 -13.29
CA LEU A 32 19.80 2.22 -11.94
C LEU A 32 20.22 0.82 -11.51
N GLU A 33 19.44 -0.21 -11.83
CA GLU A 33 19.80 -1.60 -11.56
C GLU A 33 21.03 -2.06 -12.36
N GLN A 34 21.13 -1.66 -13.63
CA GLN A 34 22.32 -1.90 -14.44
C GLN A 34 23.55 -1.19 -13.86
N ALA A 35 23.41 0.08 -13.45
CA ALA A 35 24.48 0.84 -12.81
C ALA A 35 24.93 0.21 -11.50
N GLN A 36 24.00 -0.23 -10.64
CA GLN A 36 24.31 -0.98 -9.41
C GLN A 36 25.09 -2.26 -9.69
N THR A 37 24.69 -3.01 -10.72
CA THR A 37 25.34 -4.27 -11.11
C THR A 37 26.77 -4.03 -11.59
N LEU A 38 26.96 -3.04 -12.47
CA LEU A 38 28.29 -2.69 -12.98
C LEU A 38 29.20 -2.15 -11.88
N PHE A 39 28.68 -1.24 -11.06
CA PHE A 39 29.42 -0.65 -9.96
C PHE A 39 29.79 -1.71 -8.92
N GLY A 40 28.84 -2.55 -8.51
CA GLY A 40 29.08 -3.65 -7.56
C GLY A 40 30.17 -4.62 -8.03
N ARG A 41 30.22 -4.93 -9.34
CA ARG A 41 31.31 -5.72 -9.93
C ARG A 41 32.64 -4.98 -9.90
N ALA A 42 32.65 -3.70 -10.29
CA ALA A 42 33.87 -2.90 -10.33
C ALA A 42 34.48 -2.63 -8.95
N THR A 43 33.64 -2.67 -7.90
CA THR A 43 34.04 -2.28 -6.55
C THR A 43 34.04 -3.43 -5.55
N PHE A 44 33.89 -4.66 -6.01
CA PHE A 44 33.86 -5.83 -5.15
C PHE A 44 35.13 -5.93 -4.29
N GLY A 45 34.96 -6.03 -2.97
CA GLY A 45 36.07 -6.05 -2.01
C GLY A 45 36.68 -4.70 -1.65
N SER A 46 36.19 -3.59 -2.21
CA SER A 46 36.64 -2.25 -1.85
C SER A 46 36.34 -1.92 -0.39
N ARG A 47 37.35 -1.43 0.34
CA ARG A 47 37.20 -0.88 1.69
C ARG A 47 37.02 0.64 1.69
N ASN A 48 36.99 1.28 0.53
CA ASN A 48 36.82 2.73 0.43
C ASN A 48 35.40 3.13 0.88
N PRO A 49 35.25 4.01 1.89
CA PRO A 49 33.93 4.46 2.35
C PRO A 49 33.12 5.16 1.26
N GLN A 50 33.75 5.96 0.39
CA GLN A 50 33.08 6.66 -0.71
C GLN A 50 32.38 5.69 -1.68
N THR A 51 32.97 4.52 -1.87
CA THR A 51 32.40 3.45 -2.70
C THR A 51 31.14 2.87 -2.06
N ARG A 52 31.13 2.68 -0.73
CA ARG A 52 29.94 2.18 -0.02
C ARG A 52 28.82 3.22 -0.05
N ASP A 53 29.16 4.48 0.15
CA ASP A 53 28.21 5.60 0.12
C ASP A 53 27.57 5.72 -1.28
N ALA A 54 28.38 5.62 -2.34
CA ALA A 54 27.88 5.62 -3.72
C ALA A 54 26.92 4.44 -4.00
N PHE A 55 27.25 3.25 -3.50
CA PHE A 55 26.36 2.09 -3.61
C PHE A 55 25.05 2.27 -2.83
N GLY A 56 25.12 2.87 -1.64
CA GLY A 56 23.95 3.23 -0.84
C GLY A 56 23.05 4.26 -1.55
N ALA A 57 23.64 5.29 -2.15
CA ALA A 57 22.92 6.29 -2.93
C ALA A 57 22.22 5.69 -4.16
N LEU A 58 22.90 4.79 -4.88
CA LEU A 58 22.30 4.07 -6.01
C LEU A 58 21.14 3.18 -5.58
N ARG A 59 21.22 2.54 -4.40
CA ARG A 59 20.11 1.78 -3.82
C ARG A 59 18.92 2.68 -3.50
N ALA A 60 19.14 3.76 -2.77
CA ALA A 60 18.09 4.72 -2.43
C ALA A 60 17.40 5.30 -3.69
N ALA A 61 18.16 5.60 -4.75
CA ALA A 61 17.61 6.08 -6.01
C ALA A 61 16.73 5.03 -6.70
N ARG A 62 17.13 3.75 -6.70
CA ARG A 62 16.31 2.64 -7.25
C ARG A 62 15.01 2.51 -6.47
N ASP A 63 15.10 2.51 -5.14
CA ASP A 63 13.93 2.36 -4.26
C ASP A 63 12.94 3.52 -4.49
N ALA A 64 13.45 4.75 -4.64
CA ALA A 64 12.64 5.92 -4.98
C ALA A 64 11.98 5.81 -6.36
N ALA A 65 12.67 5.25 -7.36
CA ALA A 65 12.08 5.02 -8.69
C ALA A 65 10.98 3.96 -8.64
N GLY A 66 11.20 2.82 -7.97
CA GLY A 66 10.17 1.80 -7.77
C GLY A 66 8.95 2.36 -7.03
N HIS A 67 9.20 3.22 -6.05
CA HIS A 67 8.16 3.91 -5.31
C HIS A 67 7.32 4.87 -6.18
N ALA A 68 7.98 5.70 -6.99
CA ALA A 68 7.31 6.58 -7.94
C ALA A 68 6.48 5.78 -8.97
N HIS A 69 7.00 4.65 -9.44
CA HIS A 69 6.26 3.76 -10.34
C HIS A 69 4.97 3.23 -9.69
N ALA A 70 5.04 2.77 -8.43
CA ALA A 70 3.87 2.30 -7.70
C ALA A 70 2.80 3.39 -7.52
N LEU A 71 3.22 4.62 -7.23
CA LEU A 71 2.32 5.77 -7.14
C LEU A 71 1.62 6.08 -8.48
N LEU A 72 2.37 6.06 -9.58
CA LEU A 72 1.82 6.32 -10.92
C LEU A 72 0.80 5.24 -11.31
N VAL A 73 1.10 3.96 -11.06
CA VAL A 73 0.14 2.85 -11.26
C VAL A 73 -1.11 3.02 -10.39
N GLY A 74 -0.95 3.47 -9.14
CA GLY A 74 -2.07 3.78 -8.25
C GLY A 74 -2.94 4.92 -8.78
N ALA A 75 -2.32 6.00 -9.23
CA ALA A 75 -2.99 7.17 -9.78
C ALA A 75 -3.75 6.85 -11.08
N GLU A 76 -3.14 6.10 -12.01
CA GLU A 76 -3.79 5.62 -13.23
C GLU A 76 -5.05 4.80 -12.92
N LYS A 77 -4.95 3.86 -11.99
CA LYS A 77 -6.08 3.02 -11.58
C LYS A 77 -7.18 3.83 -10.90
N TYR A 78 -6.80 4.79 -10.07
CA TYR A 78 -7.76 5.70 -9.42
C TYR A 78 -8.52 6.54 -10.45
N LEU A 79 -7.81 7.14 -11.41
CA LEU A 79 -8.40 7.96 -12.46
C LEU A 79 -9.31 7.14 -13.38
N ALA A 80 -8.90 5.93 -13.78
CA ALA A 80 -9.71 5.04 -14.61
C ALA A 80 -11.07 4.71 -13.98
N VAL A 81 -11.11 4.46 -12.66
CA VAL A 81 -12.36 4.21 -11.92
C VAL A 81 -13.27 5.44 -11.92
N HIS A 82 -12.72 6.63 -11.70
CA HIS A 82 -13.51 7.86 -11.60
C HIS A 82 -14.03 8.34 -12.96
N ILE A 83 -13.23 8.18 -14.03
CA ILE A 83 -13.68 8.45 -15.41
C ILE A 83 -14.86 7.54 -15.78
N GLY A 84 -14.79 6.25 -15.44
CA GLY A 84 -15.88 5.30 -15.68
C GLY A 84 -17.19 5.69 -14.98
N GLN A 85 -17.09 6.29 -13.79
CA GLN A 85 -18.25 6.79 -13.03
C GLN A 85 -18.83 8.10 -13.59
N ILE A 86 -17.98 9.00 -14.12
CA ILE A 86 -18.41 10.27 -14.73
C ILE A 86 -19.05 10.05 -16.12
N GLY A 87 -18.58 9.04 -16.86
CA GLY A 87 -19.05 8.74 -18.22
C GLY A 87 -20.43 8.07 -18.33
N GLY A 88 -21.11 7.79 -17.21
CA GLY A 88 -22.50 7.30 -17.24
C GLY A 88 -22.71 5.93 -17.93
N SER A 89 -21.71 5.05 -17.97
CA SER A 89 -21.87 3.71 -18.52
C SER A 89 -22.22 2.70 -17.43
N THR A 90 -23.51 2.36 -17.37
CA THR A 90 -23.96 1.06 -16.88
C THR A 90 -23.55 -0.01 -17.91
N GLY A 91 -22.48 -0.74 -17.61
CA GLY A 91 -22.17 -2.04 -18.22
C GLY A 91 -21.32 -1.99 -19.50
N GLU A 92 -20.05 -2.37 -19.38
CA GLU A 92 -19.52 -3.60 -19.98
C GLU A 92 -18.08 -3.85 -19.50
N GLU A 93 -17.82 -5.11 -19.16
CA GLU A 93 -16.63 -5.60 -18.47
C GLU A 93 -15.42 -5.67 -19.43
N GLY A 94 -14.44 -4.80 -19.21
CA GLY A 94 -13.12 -4.87 -19.84
C GLY A 94 -12.15 -5.71 -19.02
N SER A 95 -12.14 -7.01 -19.30
CA SER A 95 -11.25 -8.07 -18.81
C SER A 95 -9.76 -7.68 -18.72
N VAL A 96 -9.24 -7.60 -17.49
CA VAL A 96 -7.88 -8.04 -17.17
C VAL A 96 -7.96 -8.89 -15.89
N ALA A 97 -7.90 -10.21 -16.08
CA ALA A 97 -7.76 -11.25 -15.08
C ALA A 97 -8.79 -11.26 -13.94
N ALA A 98 -9.95 -11.86 -14.22
CA ALA A 98 -10.78 -12.52 -13.22
C ALA A 98 -9.98 -13.67 -12.56
N ALA A 99 -9.14 -13.34 -11.57
CA ALA A 99 -8.87 -14.29 -10.50
C ALA A 99 -10.23 -14.53 -9.82
N SER A 100 -10.74 -15.75 -9.92
CA SER A 100 -12.11 -16.12 -9.56
C SER A 100 -12.51 -15.56 -8.20
N ARG A 101 -13.42 -14.57 -8.21
CA ARG A 101 -14.05 -14.01 -7.01
C ARG A 101 -14.79 -15.15 -6.30
N GLY A 102 -14.25 -15.61 -5.17
CA GLY A 102 -14.88 -16.65 -4.34
C GLY A 102 -16.17 -16.13 -3.67
N PRO A 103 -17.00 -17.04 -3.11
CA PRO A 103 -18.27 -16.69 -2.46
C PRO A 103 -18.12 -15.63 -1.35
N ASP A 104 -16.96 -15.57 -0.70
CA ASP A 104 -16.61 -14.61 0.35
C ASP A 104 -16.52 -13.13 -0.12
N SER A 105 -16.66 -12.88 -1.43
CA SER A 105 -16.60 -11.54 -2.04
C SER A 105 -17.92 -11.05 -2.65
N ALA A 106 -19.00 -11.81 -2.50
CA ALA A 106 -20.30 -11.47 -3.02
C ALA A 106 -20.79 -10.12 -2.43
N GLY A 107 -21.10 -9.16 -3.30
CA GLY A 107 -21.60 -7.82 -2.92
C GLY A 107 -20.54 -6.77 -2.61
N LEU A 108 -19.24 -7.10 -2.65
CA LEU A 108 -18.18 -6.10 -2.52
C LEU A 108 -17.92 -5.40 -3.85
N SER A 109 -17.66 -4.10 -3.80
CA SER A 109 -17.06 -3.38 -4.91
C SER A 109 -15.67 -3.93 -5.20
N GLU A 110 -15.23 -3.79 -6.44
CA GLU A 110 -13.89 -4.25 -6.86
C GLU A 110 -12.78 -3.62 -6.01
N ARG A 111 -12.95 -2.35 -5.61
CA ARG A 111 -12.00 -1.64 -4.75
C ARG A 111 -11.89 -2.30 -3.37
N GLU A 112 -13.02 -2.61 -2.74
CA GLU A 112 -13.05 -3.25 -1.42
C GLU A 112 -12.44 -4.64 -1.46
N TRP A 113 -12.71 -5.39 -2.53
CA TRP A 113 -12.08 -6.68 -2.76
C TRP A 113 -10.57 -6.56 -2.86
N ARG A 114 -10.08 -5.62 -3.69
CA ARG A 114 -8.63 -5.38 -3.87
C ARG A 114 -7.94 -4.99 -2.57
N LEU A 115 -8.58 -4.17 -1.73
CA LEU A 115 -8.01 -3.77 -0.43
C LEU A 115 -7.79 -4.93 0.53
N GLY A 116 -8.61 -5.98 0.45
CA GLY A 116 -8.46 -7.18 1.27
C GLY A 116 -7.83 -8.35 0.53
N TYR A 117 -7.39 -8.21 -0.71
CA TYR A 117 -6.76 -9.31 -1.43
C TYR A 117 -5.30 -9.42 -1.01
N ASP A 118 -4.95 -10.56 -0.41
CA ASP A 118 -3.57 -10.86 -0.02
C ASP A 118 -2.86 -11.55 -1.19
N PRO A 119 -1.88 -10.90 -1.85
CA PRO A 119 -1.16 -11.48 -2.98
C PRO A 119 -0.32 -12.70 -2.58
N ALA A 120 0.18 -12.76 -1.35
CA ALA A 120 1.07 -13.83 -0.90
C ALA A 120 0.35 -15.19 -0.80
N VAL A 121 -0.93 -15.17 -0.42
CA VAL A 121 -1.77 -16.39 -0.30
C VAL A 121 -2.86 -16.45 -1.37
N GLN A 122 -2.89 -15.49 -2.28
CA GLN A 122 -3.87 -15.35 -3.38
C GLN A 122 -5.33 -15.47 -2.91
N ARG A 123 -5.65 -14.88 -1.75
CA ARG A 123 -6.97 -14.99 -1.13
C ARG A 123 -7.47 -13.65 -0.62
N PHE A 124 -8.78 -13.45 -0.76
CA PHE A 124 -9.47 -12.35 -0.11
C PHE A 124 -9.59 -12.56 1.41
N ARG A 125 -9.23 -11.53 2.16
CA ARG A 125 -9.30 -11.43 3.61
C ARG A 125 -10.24 -10.28 3.98
N PRO A 126 -11.48 -10.59 4.38
CA PRO A 126 -12.46 -9.57 4.76
C PRO A 126 -11.94 -8.62 5.86
N GLY A 127 -11.18 -9.16 6.82
CA GLY A 127 -10.60 -8.38 7.91
C GLY A 127 -9.61 -7.31 7.42
N GLU A 128 -8.79 -7.62 6.42
CA GLU A 128 -7.84 -6.64 5.83
C GLU A 128 -8.60 -5.54 5.07
N SER A 129 -9.65 -5.88 4.31
CA SER A 129 -10.51 -4.88 3.65
C SER A 129 -11.18 -3.92 4.64
N GLN A 130 -11.68 -4.45 5.76
CA GLN A 130 -12.29 -3.63 6.81
C GLN A 130 -11.26 -2.74 7.52
N THR A 131 -10.08 -3.29 7.81
CA THR A 131 -8.98 -2.55 8.44
C THR A 131 -8.53 -1.40 7.55
N ALA A 132 -8.34 -1.66 6.25
CA ALA A 132 -8.00 -0.65 5.25
C ALA A 132 -8.99 0.53 5.28
N ARG A 133 -10.30 0.25 5.26
CA ARG A 133 -11.32 1.30 5.33
C ARG A 133 -11.24 2.14 6.60
N ARG A 134 -11.04 1.52 7.76
CA ARG A 134 -10.90 2.25 9.02
C ARG A 134 -9.66 3.16 9.01
N ILE A 135 -8.57 2.72 8.35
CA ILE A 135 -7.38 3.55 8.16
C ILE A 135 -7.71 4.75 7.26
N GLU A 136 -8.38 4.50 6.12
CA GLU A 136 -8.82 5.53 5.18
C GLU A 136 -9.67 6.60 5.88
N ASP A 137 -10.64 6.18 6.69
CA ASP A 137 -11.50 7.07 7.47
C ASP A 137 -10.70 7.88 8.50
N LYS A 138 -9.83 7.20 9.26
CA LYS A 138 -9.04 7.82 10.34
C LYS A 138 -8.03 8.83 9.81
N ARG A 139 -7.43 8.55 8.66
CA ARG A 139 -6.34 9.35 8.08
C ARG A 139 -6.80 10.24 6.93
N ARG A 140 -8.07 10.13 6.52
CA ARG A 140 -8.65 10.82 5.36
C ARG A 140 -7.79 10.63 4.12
N THR A 141 -7.41 9.38 3.86
CA THR A 141 -6.55 8.99 2.75
C THR A 141 -7.22 7.88 1.95
N ALA A 142 -6.81 7.70 0.69
CA ALA A 142 -7.09 6.49 -0.07
C ALA A 142 -5.90 5.53 0.06
N LEU A 143 -6.15 4.24 0.22
CA LEU A 143 -5.13 3.20 0.20
C LEU A 143 -5.24 2.38 -1.09
N VAL A 144 -4.11 1.81 -1.48
CA VAL A 144 -4.02 0.77 -2.49
C VAL A 144 -3.27 -0.41 -1.87
N ARG A 145 -3.72 -1.64 -2.16
CA ARG A 145 -3.01 -2.84 -1.72
C ARG A 145 -1.61 -2.87 -2.32
N SER A 146 -0.62 -3.17 -1.49
CA SER A 146 0.75 -3.37 -1.96
C SER A 146 0.80 -4.55 -2.95
N PRO A 147 1.54 -4.44 -4.07
CA PRO A 147 1.76 -5.57 -4.96
C PRO A 147 2.77 -6.58 -4.40
N ASP A 148 3.55 -6.20 -3.38
CA ASP A 148 4.65 -6.99 -2.84
C ASP A 148 4.16 -8.09 -1.90
N GLU A 149 4.50 -9.35 -2.19
CA GLU A 149 4.10 -10.52 -1.38
C GLU A 149 4.71 -10.53 0.04
N THR A 150 5.82 -9.82 0.25
CA THR A 150 6.51 -9.74 1.55
C THR A 150 6.60 -8.33 2.10
N GLY A 151 5.91 -7.39 1.44
CA GLY A 151 5.95 -5.97 1.74
C GLY A 151 4.85 -5.52 2.73
N PRO A 152 4.65 -4.19 2.84
CA PRO A 152 3.55 -3.64 3.64
C PRO A 152 2.20 -4.07 3.09
N ASP A 153 1.15 -3.98 3.90
CA ASP A 153 -0.22 -4.27 3.44
C ASP A 153 -0.71 -3.28 2.38
N TRP A 154 -0.50 -1.98 2.60
CA TRP A 154 -1.02 -0.91 1.73
C TRP A 154 -0.03 0.24 1.53
N ILE A 155 -0.29 1.01 0.48
CA ILE A 155 0.45 2.21 0.10
C ILE A 155 -0.55 3.37 -0.04
N GLY A 156 -0.25 4.50 0.58
CA GLY A 156 -0.99 5.75 0.45
C GLY A 156 -0.54 6.59 -0.77
N PRO A 157 -1.29 7.62 -1.15
CA PRO A 157 -0.98 8.50 -2.28
C PRO A 157 0.27 9.35 -2.05
N ASP A 158 0.62 9.59 -0.79
CA ASP A 158 1.85 10.27 -0.37
C ASP A 158 3.06 9.33 -0.33
N GLY A 159 2.86 8.07 -0.74
CA GLY A 159 3.90 7.08 -0.76
C GLY A 159 4.16 6.38 0.57
N ARG A 160 3.47 6.78 1.63
CA ARG A 160 3.68 6.15 2.93
C ARG A 160 3.04 4.77 2.96
N THR A 161 3.77 3.83 3.54
CA THR A 161 3.35 2.44 3.65
C THR A 161 2.61 2.21 4.96
N TYR A 162 1.65 1.29 4.93
CA TYR A 162 0.80 0.90 6.06
C TYR A 162 0.84 -0.61 6.20
N ASP A 163 1.07 -1.09 7.41
CA ASP A 163 1.13 -2.52 7.72
C ASP A 163 0.46 -2.72 9.08
N ALA A 164 -0.72 -3.35 9.07
CA ALA A 164 -1.60 -3.35 10.22
C ALA A 164 -1.41 -4.57 11.11
N VAL A 165 -1.63 -4.37 12.41
CA VAL A 165 -1.64 -5.45 13.40
C VAL A 165 -2.97 -5.44 14.13
N GLY A 166 -3.58 -6.61 14.31
CA GLY A 166 -4.83 -6.75 15.07
C GLY A 166 -5.95 -7.40 14.26
N ASN A 167 -7.18 -6.91 14.48
CA ASN A 167 -8.42 -7.44 13.91
C ASN A 167 -8.64 -8.95 14.15
N PHE A 168 -8.27 -9.41 15.35
CA PHE A 168 -8.59 -10.75 15.85
C PHE A 168 -9.49 -10.66 17.09
N PRO A 169 -10.20 -11.73 17.47
CA PRO A 169 -11.10 -11.69 18.62
C PRO A 169 -10.38 -11.31 19.92
N GLY A 170 -10.92 -10.34 20.66
CA GLY A 170 -10.32 -9.81 21.88
C GLY A 170 -10.09 -10.86 22.97
N GLU A 171 -10.85 -11.95 22.99
CA GLU A 171 -10.65 -13.09 23.91
C GLU A 171 -9.24 -13.73 23.84
N PHE A 172 -8.52 -13.54 22.74
CA PHE A 172 -7.16 -14.04 22.59
C PHE A 172 -6.07 -13.05 23.01
N LEU A 173 -6.41 -11.79 23.30
CA LEU A 173 -5.44 -10.73 23.51
C LEU A 173 -4.49 -11.05 24.67
N ASP A 174 -4.99 -11.53 25.81
CA ASP A 174 -4.12 -11.84 26.96
C ASP A 174 -3.11 -12.94 26.67
N ARG A 175 -3.55 -13.97 25.95
CA ARG A 175 -2.68 -15.11 25.56
C ARG A 175 -1.65 -14.70 24.51
N GLN A 176 -1.98 -13.72 23.68
CA GLN A 176 -1.14 -13.26 22.58
C GLN A 176 -0.41 -11.95 22.87
N TRP A 177 -0.60 -11.35 24.05
CA TRP A 177 -0.16 -9.99 24.35
C TRP A 177 1.29 -9.74 23.97
N LYS A 178 2.20 -10.60 24.43
CA LYS A 178 3.63 -10.51 24.10
C LYS A 178 3.88 -10.51 22.60
N LYS A 179 3.35 -11.51 21.88
CA LYS A 179 3.53 -11.65 20.42
C LYS A 179 2.90 -10.48 19.66
N PHE A 180 1.73 -10.01 20.12
CA PHE A 180 1.04 -8.87 19.52
C PHE A 180 1.87 -7.59 19.65
N THR A 181 2.41 -7.30 20.84
CA THR A 181 3.28 -6.13 21.06
C THR A 181 4.60 -6.22 20.30
N GLU A 182 5.21 -7.40 20.23
CA GLU A 182 6.42 -7.64 19.41
C GLU A 182 6.16 -7.34 17.94
N ARG A 183 5.03 -7.83 17.39
CA ARG A 183 4.66 -7.56 15.98
C ARG A 183 4.46 -6.07 15.68
N ILE A 184 3.87 -5.32 16.61
CA ILE A 184 3.71 -3.86 16.45
C ILE A 184 5.08 -3.22 16.27
N VAL A 185 6.04 -3.55 17.13
CA VAL A 185 7.40 -3.02 17.06
C VAL A 185 8.11 -3.46 15.78
N ASP A 186 8.03 -4.74 15.43
CA ASP A 186 8.65 -5.27 14.21
C ASP A 186 8.13 -4.59 12.93
N HIS A 187 6.86 -4.17 12.90
CA HIS A 187 6.27 -3.50 11.73
C HIS A 187 6.71 -2.03 11.62
N MET A 188 7.18 -1.40 12.72
CA MET A 188 7.72 -0.03 12.68
C MET A 188 9.01 0.07 11.86
N ASP A 189 9.78 -1.02 11.79
CA ASP A 189 11.01 -1.10 10.99
C ASP A 189 10.73 -1.36 9.50
N LYS A 190 9.56 -1.91 9.19
CA LYS A 190 9.17 -2.31 7.82
C LYS A 190 8.30 -1.29 7.12
N SER A 191 7.52 -0.54 7.90
CA SER A 191 6.43 0.28 7.37
C SER A 191 6.41 1.66 8.01
N TYR A 192 6.00 2.67 7.24
CA TYR A 192 5.94 4.04 7.73
C TYR A 192 4.88 4.17 8.83
N TYR A 193 3.69 3.61 8.62
CA TYR A 193 2.61 3.59 9.58
C TYR A 193 2.28 2.16 10.02
N VAL A 194 1.98 2.02 11.31
CA VAL A 194 1.51 0.77 11.93
C VAL A 194 0.13 1.01 12.55
N PRO A 195 -0.95 0.83 11.78
CA PRO A 195 -2.30 0.86 12.32
C PRO A 195 -2.54 -0.36 13.22
N VAL A 196 -3.09 -0.14 14.40
CA VAL A 196 -3.48 -1.19 15.34
C VAL A 196 -5.00 -1.29 15.34
N ASP A 197 -5.52 -2.35 14.72
CA ASP A 197 -6.97 -2.55 14.61
C ASP A 197 -7.52 -3.24 15.85
N VAL A 198 -8.29 -2.49 16.63
CA VAL A 198 -8.87 -2.92 17.91
C VAL A 198 -10.38 -3.14 17.82
N SER A 199 -10.95 -3.26 16.61
CA SER A 199 -12.41 -3.32 16.42
C SER A 199 -13.13 -4.47 17.11
N GLN A 200 -12.38 -5.45 17.61
CA GLN A 200 -12.90 -6.62 18.30
C GLN A 200 -12.47 -6.68 19.77
N PHE A 201 -11.90 -5.60 20.30
CA PHE A 201 -11.38 -5.52 21.67
C PHE A 201 -12.37 -4.78 22.59
N SER A 202 -12.36 -5.14 23.88
CA SER A 202 -13.13 -4.41 24.89
C SER A 202 -12.52 -3.03 25.19
N PRO A 203 -13.26 -2.08 25.79
CA PRO A 203 -12.72 -0.79 26.17
C PRO A 203 -11.45 -0.87 27.05
N GLU A 204 -11.40 -1.82 27.97
CA GLU A 204 -10.25 -2.06 28.85
C GLU A 204 -9.03 -2.56 28.05
N GLN A 205 -9.27 -3.45 27.08
CA GLN A 205 -8.25 -3.94 26.18
C GLN A 205 -7.72 -2.82 25.27
N VAL A 206 -8.61 -1.98 24.72
CA VAL A 206 -8.24 -0.80 23.94
C VAL A 206 -7.36 0.14 24.77
N LYS A 207 -7.74 0.42 26.01
CA LYS A 207 -6.95 1.26 26.92
C LYS A 207 -5.54 0.69 27.14
N ARG A 208 -5.44 -0.62 27.36
CA ARG A 208 -4.14 -1.30 27.49
C ARG A 208 -3.28 -1.17 26.23
N VAL A 209 -3.89 -1.29 25.04
CA VAL A 209 -3.20 -1.04 23.76
C VAL A 209 -2.75 0.41 23.64
N GLN A 210 -3.61 1.37 23.99
CA GLN A 210 -3.27 2.80 23.99
C GLN A 210 -2.07 3.12 24.87
N GLU A 211 -2.06 2.58 26.10
CA GLU A 211 -0.95 2.74 27.04
C GLU A 211 0.37 2.17 26.48
N PHE A 212 0.30 1.00 25.81
CA PHE A 212 1.47 0.40 25.18
C PHE A 212 2.01 1.21 24.00
N ILE A 213 1.14 1.69 23.09
CA ILE A 213 1.60 2.37 21.87
C ILE A 213 1.94 3.84 22.10
N GLY A 214 1.47 4.47 23.18
CA GLY A 214 1.67 5.90 23.46
C GLY A 214 3.14 6.35 23.33
N PRO A 215 4.10 5.63 23.94
CA PRO A 215 5.53 5.94 23.81
C PRO A 215 6.13 5.72 22.41
N LEU A 216 5.47 4.96 21.52
CA LEU A 216 5.97 4.63 20.18
C LEU A 216 5.77 5.78 19.16
N GLY A 217 5.01 6.82 19.56
CA GLY A 217 4.81 8.03 18.76
C GLY A 217 3.76 7.88 17.65
N PRO A 218 3.60 8.91 16.80
CA PRO A 218 2.43 9.06 15.93
C PRO A 218 2.41 8.14 14.71
N ARG A 219 3.48 7.37 14.49
CA ARG A 219 3.54 6.36 13.41
C ARG A 219 2.70 5.13 13.74
N VAL A 220 2.44 4.88 15.03
CA VAL A 220 1.59 3.80 15.51
C VAL A 220 0.28 4.40 16.03
N PHE A 221 -0.87 3.92 15.54
CA PHE A 221 -2.16 4.50 15.93
C PHE A 221 -3.28 3.48 15.88
N ILE A 222 -4.32 3.70 16.68
CA ILE A 222 -5.49 2.82 16.73
C ILE A 222 -6.50 3.15 15.64
N VAL A 223 -7.10 2.11 15.08
CA VAL A 223 -8.29 2.14 14.24
C VAL A 223 -9.36 1.17 14.78
N GLY A 224 -10.62 1.38 14.40
CA GLY A 224 -11.73 0.52 14.86
C GLY A 224 -12.16 0.79 16.30
N MET A 225 -12.22 2.07 16.71
CA MET A 225 -12.89 2.46 17.95
C MET A 225 -14.41 2.51 17.77
#